data_AF-A0A0G8CDA6-F1
#
_entry.id   AF-A0A0G8CDA6-F1
#
_cell.length_a   1.000
_cell.length_b   1.000
_cell.length_c   1.000
_cell.angle_alpha   90.00
_cell.angle_beta   90.00
_cell.angle_gamma   90.00
#
_symmetry.space_group_name_H-M   'P 1'
#
loop_
_entity.id
_entity.type
_entity.pdbx_description
1 polymer ?
#
loop_
_entity_poly.entity_id
_entity_poly.type
_entity_poly.pdbx_seq_one_letter_code
_entity_poly.pdbx_strand_id
1 'polypeptide(L)' 'MQMVRDYDVNILSLDFNMGWGKRNGLDFVEAFCKEGLYVNEIHLHTNDVIGMHKMKQRINKGKEEGKINPHLVVKYVGS' A
#
# COMPACT_ATOMS: atom_id res chain seq x y z
N MET A 1 -3.91 10.51 0.94
CA MET A 1 -4.50 10.02 -0.31
C MET A 1 -4.45 11.02 -1.44
N GLN A 2 -4.75 12.30 -1.21
CA GLN A 2 -4.80 13.32 -2.25
C GLN A 2 -3.55 13.37 -3.15
N MET A 3 -2.36 13.21 -2.58
CA MET A 3 -1.11 13.16 -3.37
C MET A 3 -1.06 12.04 -4.42
N VAL A 4 -1.56 10.84 -4.13
CA VAL A 4 -1.55 9.72 -5.11
C VAL A 4 -2.64 9.88 -6.16
N ARG A 5 -3.66 10.72 -5.89
CA ARG A 5 -4.73 11.02 -6.84
C ARG A 5 -4.33 12.13 -7.80
N ASP A 6 -3.64 13.14 -7.28
CA ASP A 6 -3.40 14.39 -7.99
C ASP A 6 -2.05 14.39 -8.73
N TYR A 7 -1.16 13.44 -8.40
CA TYR A 7 0.18 13.34 -8.97
C TYR A 7 0.48 11.93 -9.48
N ASP A 8 1.34 11.86 -10.50
CA ASP A 8 1.88 10.60 -11.01
C ASP A 8 2.95 10.06 -10.03
N VAL A 9 2.47 9.37 -9.00
CA VAL A 9 3.32 8.77 -7.97
C VAL A 9 3.85 7.43 -8.49
N ASN A 10 5.11 7.43 -8.90
CA ASN A 10 5.76 6.22 -9.40
C ASN A 10 6.04 5.18 -8.30
N ILE A 11 6.50 5.66 -7.12
CA ILE A 11 6.88 4.83 -5.96
C ILE A 11 6.16 5.35 -4.72
N LEU A 12 5.48 4.45 -4.01
CA LEU A 12 4.83 4.73 -2.73
C LEU A 12 5.56 3.98 -1.60
N SER A 13 6.05 4.72 -0.61
CA SER A 13 6.62 4.13 0.61
C SER A 13 5.58 4.15 1.73
N LEU A 14 5.36 3.01 2.40
CA LEU A 14 4.27 2.82 3.34
C LEU A 14 4.70 2.10 4.63
N ASP A 15 4.40 2.72 5.77
CA ASP A 15 4.50 2.12 7.09
C ASP A 15 3.13 1.64 7.59
N PHE A 16 3.10 0.60 8.42
CA PHE A 16 1.85 0.15 9.03
C PHE A 16 1.40 1.11 10.14
N ASN A 17 2.30 1.54 11.01
CA ASN A 17 2.04 2.35 12.19
C ASN A 17 2.24 3.84 11.92
N MET A 18 1.25 4.49 11.30
CA MET A 18 1.30 5.92 10.96
C MET A 18 1.00 6.89 12.11
N GLY A 19 1.23 6.46 13.35
CA GLY A 19 1.01 7.24 14.57
C GLY A 19 -0.32 6.94 15.28
N TRP A 20 -0.41 7.38 16.54
CA TRP A 20 -1.51 7.05 17.45
C TRP A 20 -2.82 7.72 17.04
N GLY A 21 -3.92 6.95 17.05
CA GLY A 21 -5.25 7.42 16.65
C GLY A 21 -5.39 7.77 15.16
N LYS A 22 -4.39 7.45 14.34
CA LYS A 22 -4.43 7.62 12.88
C LYS A 22 -4.86 6.32 12.19
N ARG A 23 -5.36 6.47 10.97
CA ARG A 23 -5.49 5.33 10.05
C ARG A 23 -4.10 4.74 9.79
N ASN A 24 -4.03 3.42 9.79
CA ASN A 24 -2.79 2.68 9.60
C ASN A 24 -2.52 2.45 8.10
N GLY A 25 -1.36 1.86 7.78
CA GLY A 25 -1.01 1.53 6.40
C GLY A 25 -1.98 0.56 5.72
N LEU A 26 -2.63 -0.34 6.47
CA LEU A 26 -3.65 -1.23 5.90
C LEU A 26 -4.90 -0.46 5.47
N ASP A 27 -5.38 0.48 6.28
CA ASP A 27 -6.49 1.36 5.92
C ASP A 27 -6.18 2.14 4.64
N PHE A 28 -4.93 2.56 4.46
CA PHE A 28 -4.47 3.17 3.22
C PHE A 28 -4.57 2.19 2.06
N VAL A 29 -4.01 0.97 2.18
CA VAL A 29 -4.05 -0.05 1.11
C VAL A 29 -5.49 -0.41 0.73
N GLU A 30 -6.40 -0.47 1.70
CA GLU A 30 -7.81 -0.72 1.41
C GLU A 30 -8.44 0.37 0.54
N ALA A 31 -8.24 1.64 0.92
CA ALA A 31 -8.71 2.77 0.14
C ALA A 31 -8.03 2.85 -1.23
N PHE A 32 -6.72 2.60 -1.29
CA PHE A 32 -5.92 2.56 -2.52
C PHE A 32 -6.53 1.58 -3.53
N CYS A 33 -6.83 0.36 -3.08
CA CYS A 33 -7.45 -0.65 -3.93
C CYS A 33 -8.92 -0.35 -4.25
N LYS A 34 -9.66 0.26 -3.32
CA LYS A 34 -11.07 0.62 -3.56
C LYS A 34 -11.20 1.70 -4.64
N GLU A 35 -10.25 2.61 -4.69
CA GLU A 35 -10.23 3.75 -5.61
C GLU A 35 -9.57 3.44 -6.95
N GLY A 36 -8.96 2.26 -7.10
CA GLY A 36 -8.31 1.86 -8.35
C GLY A 36 -7.08 2.70 -8.68
N LEU A 37 -6.34 3.15 -7.66
CA LEU A 37 -5.17 3.99 -7.86
C LEU A 37 -4.00 3.19 -8.45
N TYR A 38 -3.16 3.87 -9.22
CA TYR A 38 -2.04 3.27 -9.94
C TYR A 38 -0.71 3.82 -9.42
N VAL A 39 0.19 2.89 -9.07
CA VAL A 39 1.61 3.14 -8.81
C VAL A 39 2.39 1.95 -9.38
N ASN A 40 3.68 2.13 -9.68
CA ASN A 40 4.52 1.04 -10.21
C ASN A 40 5.20 0.25 -9.09
N GLU A 41 5.49 0.90 -7.97
CA GLU A 41 6.10 0.24 -6.80
C GLU A 41 5.48 0.66 -5.47
N ILE A 42 5.30 -0.30 -4.56
CA ILE A 42 5.04 -0.06 -3.14
C ILE A 42 6.22 -0.61 -2.33
N HIS A 43 6.79 0.22 -1.48
CA HIS A 43 7.86 -0.13 -0.54
C HIS A 43 7.28 -0.18 0.87
N LEU A 44 7.15 -1.37 1.43
CA LEU A 44 6.70 -1.56 2.80
C LEU A 44 7.90 -1.46 3.74
N HIS A 45 7.89 -0.45 4.62
CA HIS A 45 8.99 -0.13 5.55
C HIS A 45 8.52 -0.18 7.02
N THR A 46 7.87 -1.27 7.41
CA THR A 46 7.29 -1.42 8.76
C THR A 46 8.01 -2.45 9.61
N ASN A 47 8.16 -2.15 10.90
CA ASN A 47 8.60 -3.10 11.93
C ASN A 47 7.48 -4.02 12.43
N ASP A 48 6.22 -3.73 12.09
CA ASP A 48 5.09 -4.59 12.42
C ASP A 48 4.94 -5.71 11.39
N VAL A 49 5.47 -6.89 11.72
CA VAL A 49 5.44 -8.07 10.84
C VAL A 49 4.02 -8.54 10.53
N ILE A 50 3.10 -8.42 11.49
CA ILE A 50 1.70 -8.82 11.30
C ILE A 50 1.00 -7.83 10.38
N GLY A 51 1.19 -6.53 10.63
CA GLY A 51 0.69 -5.44 9.79
C GLY A 51 1.20 -5.53 8.37
N MET A 52 2.49 -5.81 8.19
CA MET A 52 3.12 -6.08 6.89
C MET A 52 2.43 -7.22 6.16
N HIS A 53 2.19 -8.35 6.83
CA HIS A 53 1.54 -9.50 6.23
C HIS A 53 0.12 -9.16 5.76
N LYS A 54 -0.65 -8.45 6.58
CA LYS A 54 -2.01 -7.99 6.21
C LYS A 54 -1.99 -7.07 4.99
N MET A 55 -1.08 -6.09 4.95
CA MET A 55 -0.93 -5.19 3.80
C MET A 55 -0.56 -5.97 2.53
N LYS A 56 0.40 -6.90 2.63
CA LYS A 56 0.78 -7.78 1.51
C LYS A 56 -0.40 -8.58 0.98
N GLN A 57 -1.14 -9.26 1.87
CA GLN A 57 -2.31 -10.04 1.49
C GLN A 57 -3.35 -9.17 0.79
N ARG A 58 -3.60 -7.96 1.30
CA ARG A 58 -4.58 -7.05 0.71
C ARG A 58 -4.16 -6.53 -0.65
N ILE A 59 -2.88 -6.22 -0.86
CA ILE A 59 -2.34 -5.82 -2.17
C ILE A 59 -2.47 -6.97 -3.17
N ASN A 60 -2.04 -8.18 -2.80
CA ASN A 60 -2.14 -9.35 -3.67
C ASN A 60 -3.59 -9.63 -4.09
N LYS A 61 -4.52 -9.60 -3.14
CA LYS A 61 -5.94 -9.72 -3.43
C LYS A 61 -6.44 -8.61 -4.37
N GLY A 62 -5.97 -7.37 -4.18
CA GLY A 62 -6.30 -6.26 -5.09
C GLY A 62 -5.83 -6.50 -6.52
N LYS A 63 -4.66 -7.12 -6.71
CA LYS A 63 -4.16 -7.52 -8.03
C LYS A 63 -5.01 -8.62 -8.66
N GLU A 64 -5.32 -9.66 -7.89
CA GLU A 64 -6.15 -10.79 -8.34
C GLU A 64 -7.56 -10.35 -8.74
N GLU A 65 -8.13 -9.40 -8.01
CA GLU A 65 -9.43 -8.80 -8.28
C GLU A 65 -9.40 -7.77 -9.43
N GLY A 66 -8.23 -7.49 -10.01
CA GLY A 66 -8.07 -6.46 -11.06
C GLY A 66 -8.32 -5.03 -10.58
N LYS A 67 -8.32 -4.80 -9.26
CA LYS A 67 -8.57 -3.49 -8.66
C LYS A 67 -7.37 -2.55 -8.75
N ILE A 68 -6.17 -3.10 -8.86
CA ILE A 68 -4.92 -2.35 -8.98
C ILE A 68 -4.03 -3.03 -10.02
N ASN A 69 -2.96 -2.35 -10.44
CA ASN A 69 -2.00 -2.89 -11.41
C ASN A 69 -1.49 -4.29 -10.98
N PRO A 70 -1.75 -5.36 -11.75
CA PRO A 70 -1.29 -6.71 -11.41
C PRO A 70 0.25 -6.82 -11.41
N HIS A 71 0.93 -5.96 -12.17
CA HIS A 71 2.39 -5.90 -12.28
C HIS A 71 3.03 -4.97 -11.24
N LEU A 72 2.26 -4.37 -10.33
CA LEU A 72 2.78 -3.55 -9.23
C LEU A 72 3.88 -4.31 -8.46
N VAL A 73 5.06 -3.73 -8.35
CA VAL A 73 6.15 -4.35 -7.58
C VAL A 73 5.97 -4.02 -6.09
N VAL A 74 6.04 -5.03 -5.23
CA VAL A 74 6.00 -4.84 -3.77
C VAL A 74 7.36 -5.21 -3.20
N LYS A 75 8.07 -4.22 -2.65
CA LYS A 75 9.38 -4.40 -1.99
C LYS A 75 9.21 -4.29 -0.48
N TYR A 76 10.03 -5.05 0.24
CA TYR A 76 10.15 -4.99 1.68
C TYR A 76 11.50 -4.39 1.98
N VAL A 77 11.50 -3.19 2.55
CA VAL A 77 12.71 -2.49 2.96
C VAL A 77 12.79 -2.67 4.46
N GLY A 78 13.84 -3.37 4.92
CA GLY A 78 14.13 -3.44 6.35
C GLY A 78 14.33 -2.04 6.90
N SER A 79 13.78 -1.80 8.08
CA SER A 79 13.90 -0.52 8.80
C SER A 79 15.33 -0.24 9.23
#